data_AF-A0A847ENJ6-F1
#
_entry.id   AF-A0A847ENJ6-F1
#
_cell.length_a   1.000
_cell.length_b   1.000
_cell.length_c   1.000
_cell.angle_alpha   90.00
_cell.angle_beta   90.00
_cell.angle_gamma   90.00
#
_symmetry.space_group_name_H-M   'P 1'
#
loop_
_entity.id
_entity.type
_entity.pdbx_description
1 polymer ?
#
loop_
_entity_poly.entity_id
_entity_poly.type
_entity_poly.pdbx_seq_one_letter_code
_entity_poly.pdbx_strand_id
1 'polypeptide(L)'
;MPTASIQTESFEEALRAVAYAEGMPRQRLVFVPQPVMGKSAQELRAYVDGNDPITGRPVMREVIDALTMPLSDGDQARVSFDRSTPRLVEPDSEENLQRLFLDNHWTDCLPIVLPTEERVAAMLEGTSHAPDEVVGRLRPTSTREAWEFTVEKVAVNAVMAGARPEYLPVLLALAASGVSARGSTTSSAAAMAVVNGPIRKEIGMNWGTGAMGPYNHANATIGRAWG
;
A
#
# COMPACT_ATOMS: atom_id res chain seq x y z
N MET A 1 -19.65 7.29 -21.89
CA MET A 1 -21.07 7.02 -21.59
C MET A 1 -21.40 7.65 -20.25
N PRO A 2 -22.59 8.24 -20.05
CA PRO A 2 -23.05 8.64 -18.73
C PRO A 2 -23.11 7.42 -17.80
N THR A 3 -22.53 7.54 -16.60
CA THR A 3 -22.44 6.45 -15.62
C THR A 3 -22.80 7.01 -14.25
N ALA A 4 -23.67 6.31 -13.52
CA ALA A 4 -23.97 6.58 -12.12
C ALA A 4 -23.52 5.37 -11.29
N SER A 5 -22.62 5.58 -10.34
CA SER A 5 -22.14 4.52 -9.45
C SER A 5 -22.96 4.53 -8.17
N ILE A 6 -23.59 3.41 -7.84
CA ILE A 6 -24.31 3.20 -6.59
C ILE A 6 -23.44 2.38 -5.64
N GLN A 7 -23.24 2.89 -4.43
CA GLN A 7 -22.33 2.31 -3.44
C GLN A 7 -22.95 2.35 -2.04
N THR A 8 -22.39 1.64 -1.06
CA THR A 8 -22.84 1.79 0.32
C THR A 8 -22.15 2.95 1.02
N GLU A 9 -22.87 3.61 1.94
CA GLU A 9 -22.38 4.77 2.69
C GLU A 9 -21.04 4.53 3.40
N SER A 10 -20.77 3.30 3.87
CA SER A 10 -19.54 2.99 4.59
C SER A 10 -18.27 3.06 3.74
N PHE A 11 -18.39 3.18 2.41
CA PHE A 11 -17.25 3.35 1.50
C PHE A 11 -17.09 4.77 0.98
N GLU A 12 -17.85 5.77 1.47
CA GLU A 12 -17.81 7.14 0.95
C GLU A 12 -16.37 7.69 0.85
N GLU A 13 -15.64 7.71 1.96
CA GLU A 13 -14.28 8.27 2.01
C GLU A 13 -13.34 7.54 1.05
N ALA A 14 -13.40 6.20 1.03
CA ALA A 14 -12.57 5.37 0.17
C ALA A 14 -12.85 5.64 -1.33
N LEU A 15 -14.12 5.75 -1.70
CA LEU A 15 -14.54 6.02 -3.08
C LEU A 15 -14.14 7.41 -3.54
N ARG A 16 -14.30 8.43 -2.69
CA ARG A 16 -13.83 9.79 -3.00
C ARG A 16 -12.31 9.81 -3.17
N ALA A 17 -11.56 9.13 -2.31
CA ALA A 17 -10.11 9.03 -2.43
C ALA A 17 -9.67 8.32 -3.72
N VAL A 18 -10.35 7.23 -4.13
CA VAL A 18 -10.08 6.53 -5.39
C VAL A 18 -10.44 7.40 -6.59
N ALA A 19 -11.62 8.01 -6.60
CA ALA A 19 -12.06 8.89 -7.68
C ALA A 19 -11.09 10.07 -7.84
N TYR A 20 -10.62 10.64 -6.73
CA TYR A 20 -9.59 11.67 -6.72
C TYR A 20 -8.26 11.17 -7.32
N ALA A 21 -7.76 10.02 -6.87
CA ALA A 21 -6.50 9.44 -7.34
C ALA A 21 -6.50 9.09 -8.84
N GLU A 22 -7.65 8.68 -9.37
CA GLU A 22 -7.88 8.39 -10.79
C GLU A 22 -8.16 9.67 -11.63
N GLY A 23 -8.08 10.86 -11.03
CA GLY A 23 -8.26 12.13 -11.72
C GLY A 23 -9.72 12.49 -12.00
N MET A 24 -10.67 11.87 -11.30
CA MET A 24 -12.12 12.11 -11.37
C MET A 24 -12.69 12.59 -10.02
N PRO A 25 -12.16 13.67 -9.42
CA PRO A 25 -12.52 14.09 -8.06
C PRO A 25 -14.00 14.46 -7.87
N ARG A 26 -14.71 14.75 -8.97
CA ARG A 26 -16.14 15.07 -8.98
C ARG A 26 -16.98 13.96 -9.62
N GLN A 27 -16.51 12.72 -9.54
CA GLN A 27 -17.29 11.57 -9.96
C GLN A 27 -18.65 11.57 -9.27
N ARG A 28 -19.71 11.33 -10.05
CA ARG A 28 -21.09 11.29 -9.56
C ARG A 28 -21.33 9.96 -8.86
N LEU A 29 -21.41 10.01 -7.54
CA LEU A 29 -21.62 8.87 -6.65
C LEU A 29 -23.00 9.01 -6.00
N VAL A 30 -23.70 7.89 -5.87
CA VAL A 30 -24.96 7.78 -5.12
C VAL A 30 -24.78 6.68 -4.07
N PHE A 31 -25.28 6.93 -2.86
CA PHE A 31 -25.11 6.05 -1.72
C PHE A 31 -26.43 5.43 -1.29
N VAL A 32 -26.33 4.20 -0.77
CA VAL A 32 -27.41 3.49 -0.07
C VAL A 32 -26.92 3.01 1.30
N PRO A 33 -27.82 2.73 2.26
CA PRO A 33 -27.43 2.23 3.57
C PRO A 33 -26.67 0.89 3.54
N GLN A 34 -25.81 0.66 4.53
CA GLN A 34 -25.18 -0.65 4.80
C GLN A 34 -25.89 -1.35 5.98
N PRO A 35 -26.05 -2.69 6.02
CA PRO A 35 -25.58 -3.73 5.10
C PRO A 35 -26.54 -4.05 3.95
N VAL A 36 -25.98 -4.44 2.80
CA VAL A 36 -26.72 -5.02 1.66
C VAL A 36 -26.86 -6.54 1.82
N MET A 37 -25.81 -7.20 2.33
CA MET A 37 -25.82 -8.64 2.58
C MET A 37 -26.75 -8.99 3.73
N GLY A 38 -27.54 -10.06 3.56
CA GLY A 38 -28.47 -10.56 4.58
C GLY A 38 -29.80 -9.80 4.68
N LYS A 39 -30.07 -8.85 3.77
CA LYS A 39 -31.33 -8.13 3.68
C LYS A 39 -32.33 -8.82 2.75
N SER A 40 -33.61 -8.72 3.08
CA SER A 40 -34.70 -9.15 2.22
C SER A 40 -34.84 -8.22 1.00
N ALA A 41 -35.50 -8.72 -0.06
CA ALA A 41 -35.77 -7.91 -1.25
C ALA A 41 -36.60 -6.64 -0.92
N GLN A 42 -37.50 -6.72 0.06
CA GLN A 42 -38.30 -5.56 0.50
C GLN A 42 -37.44 -4.50 1.17
N GLU A 43 -36.51 -4.90 2.04
CA GLU A 43 -35.57 -3.97 2.69
C GLU A 43 -34.64 -3.31 1.66
N LEU A 44 -34.10 -4.08 0.71
CA LEU A 44 -33.26 -3.53 -0.36
C LEU A 44 -34.04 -2.59 -1.28
N ARG A 45 -35.32 -2.87 -1.54
CA ARG A 45 -36.19 -1.97 -2.31
C ARG A 45 -36.39 -0.65 -1.57
N ALA A 46 -36.56 -0.69 -0.24
CA ALA A 46 -36.67 0.51 0.57
C ALA A 46 -35.39 1.37 0.54
N TYR A 47 -34.21 0.78 0.32
CA TYR A 47 -32.98 1.56 0.14
C TYR A 47 -33.00 2.36 -1.16
N VAL A 48 -33.48 1.77 -2.25
CA VAL A 48 -33.57 2.42 -3.57
C VAL A 48 -34.67 3.46 -3.60
N ASP A 49 -35.82 3.18 -2.98
CA ASP A 49 -36.96 4.10 -2.92
C ASP A 49 -36.78 5.18 -1.83
N GLY A 50 -35.77 5.02 -0.97
CA GLY A 50 -35.43 5.93 0.12
C GLY A 50 -34.48 7.06 -0.29
N ASN A 51 -33.87 7.68 0.72
CA ASN A 51 -32.91 8.76 0.54
C ASN A 51 -31.48 8.24 0.64
N ASP A 52 -30.59 8.87 -0.14
CA ASP A 52 -29.16 8.75 -0.01
C ASP A 52 -28.75 9.19 1.40
N PRO A 53 -28.06 8.35 2.18
CA PRO A 53 -27.73 8.66 3.57
C PRO A 53 -26.68 9.76 3.70
N ILE A 54 -25.91 10.05 2.65
CA ILE A 54 -24.88 11.09 2.62
C ILE A 54 -25.48 12.43 2.24
N THR A 55 -26.30 12.48 1.18
CA THR A 55 -26.84 13.76 0.67
C THR A 55 -28.23 14.10 1.22
N GLY A 56 -28.97 13.10 1.70
CA GLY A 56 -30.36 13.22 2.14
C GLY A 56 -31.40 13.30 1.00
N ARG A 57 -31.00 13.22 -0.27
CA ARG A 57 -31.91 13.30 -1.42
C ARG A 57 -32.41 11.92 -1.85
N PRO A 58 -33.55 11.81 -2.57
CA PRO A 58 -34.03 10.51 -3.04
C PRO A 58 -33.02 9.81 -3.97
N VAL A 59 -32.64 8.57 -3.66
CA VAL A 59 -31.59 7.81 -4.35
C VAL A 59 -31.83 7.77 -5.86
N MET A 60 -33.03 7.38 -6.28
CA MET A 60 -33.36 7.27 -7.71
C MET A 60 -33.35 8.62 -8.43
N ARG A 61 -33.61 9.73 -7.73
CA ARG A 61 -33.50 11.07 -8.32
C ARG A 61 -32.05 11.40 -8.63
N GLU A 62 -31.14 11.12 -7.70
CA GLU A 62 -29.71 11.33 -7.92
C GLU A 62 -29.15 10.46 -9.03
N VAL A 63 -29.58 9.20 -9.13
CA VAL A 63 -29.21 8.31 -10.24
C VAL A 63 -29.64 8.91 -11.58
N ILE A 64 -30.89 9.37 -11.68
CA ILE A 64 -31.41 9.99 -12.91
C ILE A 64 -30.60 11.26 -13.23
N ASP A 65 -30.39 12.14 -12.26
CA ASP A 65 -29.63 13.38 -12.46
C ASP A 65 -28.20 13.08 -12.91
N ALA A 66 -27.55 12.08 -12.29
CA ALA A 66 -26.20 11.68 -12.65
C ALA A 66 -26.09 11.17 -14.10
N LEU A 67 -27.11 10.47 -14.60
CA LEU A 67 -27.17 9.93 -15.95
C LEU A 67 -27.62 10.95 -17.02
N THR A 68 -28.41 11.96 -16.64
CA THR A 68 -29.11 12.83 -17.60
C THR A 68 -28.63 14.28 -17.61
N MET A 69 -28.06 14.78 -16.51
CA MET A 69 -27.56 16.16 -16.47
C MET A 69 -26.20 16.27 -17.18
N PRO A 70 -25.93 17.38 -17.89
CA PRO A 70 -24.62 17.62 -18.50
C PRO A 70 -23.52 17.70 -17.44
N LEU A 71 -22.30 17.32 -17.81
CA LEU A 71 -21.11 17.47 -16.96
C LEU A 71 -20.81 18.96 -16.74
N SER A 72 -20.59 19.36 -15.49
CA SER A 72 -20.10 20.71 -15.17
C SER A 72 -18.65 20.88 -15.63
N ASP A 73 -18.18 22.11 -15.81
CA ASP A 73 -16.77 22.37 -16.15
C ASP A 73 -15.80 21.73 -15.14
N GLY A 74 -16.19 21.69 -13.86
CA GLY A 74 -15.40 21.03 -12.84
C GLY A 74 -15.51 19.50 -12.85
N ASP A 75 -16.57 18.93 -13.42
CA ASP A 75 -16.67 17.47 -13.65
C ASP A 75 -15.70 17.04 -14.77
N GLN A 76 -15.36 17.97 -15.67
CA GLN A 76 -14.45 17.76 -16.81
C GLN A 76 -13.00 18.13 -16.49
N ALA A 77 -12.76 18.82 -15.37
CA ALA A 77 -11.43 19.23 -14.95
C ALA A 77 -10.57 18.00 -14.67
N ARG A 78 -9.49 17.85 -15.44
CA ARG A 78 -8.46 16.83 -15.18
C ARG A 78 -7.57 17.33 -14.06
N VAL A 79 -7.43 16.53 -13.02
CA VAL A 79 -6.46 16.81 -11.95
C VAL A 79 -5.22 15.96 -12.20
N SER A 80 -4.06 16.61 -12.23
CA SER A 80 -2.75 15.96 -12.23
C SER A 80 -2.08 16.21 -10.89
N PHE A 81 -1.42 15.19 -10.36
CA PHE A 81 -0.63 15.29 -9.14
C PHE A 81 0.85 15.26 -9.48
N ASP A 82 1.62 16.13 -8.84
CA ASP A 82 3.05 15.91 -8.75
C ASP A 82 3.28 14.66 -7.88
N ARG A 83 3.96 13.68 -8.45
CA ARG A 83 4.33 12.43 -7.79
C ARG A 83 5.85 12.33 -7.64
N SER A 84 6.57 13.42 -7.85
CA SER A 84 7.99 13.49 -7.55
C SER A 84 8.19 13.18 -6.07
N THR A 85 9.13 12.28 -5.79
CA THR A 85 9.53 11.96 -4.43
C THR A 85 11.00 12.33 -4.33
N PRO A 86 11.36 13.35 -3.55
CA PRO A 86 12.77 13.67 -3.33
C PRO A 86 13.52 12.43 -2.84
N ARG A 87 14.73 12.21 -3.38
CA ARG A 87 15.56 11.06 -2.99
C ARG A 87 16.02 11.14 -1.53
N LEU A 88 16.23 12.36 -1.02
CA LEU A 88 16.73 12.63 0.32
C LEU A 88 15.78 13.56 1.08
N VAL A 89 15.74 13.39 2.40
CA VAL A 89 15.16 14.37 3.33
C VAL A 89 16.23 15.37 3.76
N GLU A 90 15.80 16.52 4.28
CA GLU A 90 16.73 17.49 4.86
C GLU A 90 17.50 16.89 6.06
N PRO A 91 18.82 17.13 6.16
CA PRO A 91 19.60 16.64 7.29
C PRO A 91 19.11 17.22 8.63
N ASP A 92 18.99 16.37 9.64
CA ASP A 92 18.61 16.74 11.00
C ASP A 92 19.22 15.72 12.00
N SER A 93 19.00 15.95 13.30
CA SER A 93 19.32 15.01 14.36
C SER A 93 18.60 13.67 14.19
N GLU A 94 19.22 12.59 14.67
CA GLU A 94 18.65 11.24 14.58
C GLU A 94 17.25 11.15 15.21
N GLU A 95 17.04 11.80 16.36
CA GLU A 95 15.73 11.85 17.02
C GLU A 95 14.65 12.52 16.16
N ASN A 96 14.96 13.66 15.54
CA ASN A 96 14.03 14.35 14.67
C ASN A 96 13.73 13.54 13.40
N LEU A 97 14.74 12.88 12.82
CA LEU A 97 14.55 12.02 11.64
C LEU A 97 13.74 10.76 11.97
N GLN A 98 13.94 10.14 13.12
CA GLN A 98 13.11 9.02 13.58
C GLN A 98 11.65 9.46 13.71
N ARG A 99 11.39 10.62 14.34
CA ARG A 99 10.05 11.19 14.45
C ARG A 99 9.46 11.53 13.08
N LEU A 100 10.25 12.10 12.17
CA LEU A 100 9.81 12.41 10.80
C LEU A 100 9.32 11.15 10.08
N PHE A 101 10.09 10.05 10.13
CA PHE A 101 9.69 8.79 9.49
C PHE A 101 8.43 8.20 10.12
N LEU A 102 8.26 8.35 11.44
CA LEU A 102 7.07 7.91 12.15
C LEU A 102 5.84 8.73 11.76
N ASP A 103 5.93 10.06 11.81
CA ASP A 103 4.83 10.99 11.52
C ASP A 103 4.35 10.87 10.06
N ASN A 104 5.28 10.56 9.14
CA ASN A 104 4.97 10.33 7.72
C ASN A 104 4.55 8.89 7.40
N HIS A 105 4.49 7.99 8.40
CA HIS A 105 4.13 6.58 8.23
C HIS A 105 5.05 5.84 7.25
N TRP A 106 6.34 6.19 7.22
CA TRP A 106 7.36 5.54 6.39
C TRP A 106 8.04 4.36 7.09
N THR A 107 7.57 3.99 8.28
CA THR A 107 8.05 2.86 9.07
C THR A 107 6.88 2.00 9.53
N ASP A 108 7.17 0.78 9.98
CA ASP A 108 6.24 -0.16 10.61
C ASP A 108 5.91 0.20 12.07
N CYS A 109 5.98 1.49 12.42
CA CYS A 109 5.86 2.05 13.76
C CYS A 109 6.94 1.60 14.76
N LEU A 110 7.90 0.76 14.35
CA LEU A 110 9.04 0.39 15.18
C LEU A 110 10.24 1.33 14.89
N PRO A 111 11.18 1.46 15.83
CA PRO A 111 12.43 2.18 15.59
C PRO A 111 13.18 1.60 14.39
N ILE A 112 13.76 2.48 13.56
CA ILE A 112 14.51 2.09 12.37
C ILE A 112 16.00 2.37 12.54
N VAL A 113 16.83 1.72 11.74
CA VAL A 113 18.17 2.26 11.46
C VAL A 113 18.02 3.30 10.35
N LEU A 114 18.39 4.55 10.59
CA LEU A 114 18.26 5.59 9.57
C LEU A 114 19.06 5.20 8.31
N PRO A 115 18.44 5.20 7.11
CA PRO A 115 19.06 4.76 5.87
C PRO A 115 19.92 5.87 5.26
N THR A 116 21.05 6.19 5.90
CA THR A 116 22.01 7.16 5.35
C THR A 116 22.63 6.63 4.06
N GLU A 117 23.14 7.52 3.21
CA GLU A 117 23.78 7.13 1.94
C GLU A 117 24.93 6.12 2.17
N GLU A 118 25.72 6.26 3.23
CA GLU A 118 26.79 5.30 3.53
C GLU A 118 26.26 3.91 3.90
N ARG A 119 25.18 3.85 4.70
CA ARG A 119 24.57 2.57 5.11
C ARG A 119 23.89 1.87 3.94
N VAL A 120 23.25 2.64 3.05
CA VAL A 120 22.64 2.12 1.82
C VAL A 120 23.73 1.63 0.88
N ALA A 121 24.84 2.37 0.71
CA ALA A 121 25.98 1.93 -0.09
C ALA A 121 26.58 0.61 0.45
N ALA A 122 26.78 0.50 1.76
CA ALA A 122 27.27 -0.74 2.39
C ALA A 122 26.28 -1.91 2.22
N MET A 123 24.97 -1.65 2.30
CA MET A 123 23.94 -2.66 2.03
C MET A 123 24.02 -3.18 0.59
N LEU A 124 24.24 -2.28 -0.38
CA LEU A 124 24.34 -2.61 -1.80
C LEU A 124 25.56 -3.49 -2.14
N GLU A 125 26.59 -3.55 -1.29
CA GLU A 125 27.71 -4.50 -1.45
C GLU A 125 27.25 -5.97 -1.36
N GLY A 126 26.06 -6.23 -0.78
CA GLY A 126 25.44 -7.54 -0.70
C GLY A 126 24.88 -8.07 -2.02
N THR A 127 24.98 -7.33 -3.13
CA THR A 127 24.45 -7.71 -4.44
C THR A 127 25.36 -7.27 -5.57
N SER A 128 25.27 -7.95 -6.72
CA SER A 128 25.91 -7.53 -7.97
C SER A 128 24.99 -6.72 -8.89
N HIS A 129 23.71 -6.59 -8.52
CA HIS A 129 22.73 -5.84 -9.29
C HIS A 129 22.97 -4.33 -9.20
N ALA A 130 22.62 -3.60 -10.26
CA ALA A 130 22.78 -2.15 -10.29
C ALA A 130 21.75 -1.46 -9.37
N PRO A 131 22.10 -0.37 -8.64
CA PRO A 131 21.17 0.28 -7.71
C PRO A 131 19.87 0.78 -8.36
N ASP A 132 19.93 1.20 -9.61
CA ASP A 132 18.81 1.72 -10.41
C ASP A 132 18.04 0.62 -11.17
N GLU A 133 18.49 -0.63 -11.10
CA GLU A 133 17.80 -1.77 -11.70
C GLU A 133 16.41 -1.95 -11.05
N VAL A 134 15.37 -2.02 -11.87
CA VAL A 134 14.00 -2.27 -11.42
C VAL A 134 13.85 -3.72 -11.01
N VAL A 135 13.58 -3.96 -9.73
CA VAL A 135 13.37 -5.30 -9.18
C VAL A 135 11.95 -5.79 -9.47
N GLY A 136 10.97 -4.89 -9.43
CA GLY A 136 9.58 -5.24 -9.67
C GLY A 136 8.62 -4.07 -9.62
N ARG A 137 7.33 -4.42 -9.77
CA ARG A 137 6.20 -3.51 -9.71
C ARG A 137 5.18 -4.03 -8.70
N LEU A 138 4.73 -3.17 -7.79
CA LEU A 138 3.70 -3.50 -6.80
C LEU A 138 2.56 -2.48 -6.88
N ARG A 139 1.33 -2.94 -6.67
CA ARG A 139 0.15 -2.08 -6.47
C ARG A 139 -0.62 -2.58 -5.25
N PRO A 140 -1.05 -1.71 -4.33
CA PRO A 140 -1.83 -2.11 -3.16
C PRO A 140 -3.16 -2.79 -3.53
N THR A 141 -3.78 -2.35 -4.63
CA THR A 141 -5.04 -2.89 -5.15
C THR A 141 -5.00 -2.93 -6.68
N SER A 142 -5.85 -3.74 -7.31
CA SER A 142 -5.97 -3.82 -8.77
C SER A 142 -6.35 -2.50 -9.44
N THR A 143 -6.98 -1.61 -8.67
CA THR A 143 -7.49 -0.31 -9.09
C THR A 143 -6.48 0.82 -9.00
N ARG A 144 -5.29 0.60 -8.42
CA ARG A 144 -4.23 1.61 -8.33
C ARG A 144 -3.11 1.31 -9.31
N GLU A 145 -2.46 2.38 -9.77
CA GLU A 145 -1.25 2.28 -10.59
C GLU A 145 -0.16 1.50 -9.85
N ALA A 146 0.58 0.68 -10.60
CA ALA A 146 1.70 -0.04 -10.06
C ALA A 146 2.92 0.87 -9.95
N TRP A 147 3.56 0.86 -8.78
CA TRP A 147 4.80 1.58 -8.56
C TRP A 147 5.98 0.64 -8.78
N GLU A 148 7.01 1.16 -9.44
CA GLU A 148 8.29 0.49 -9.59
C GLU A 148 9.18 0.71 -8.37
N PHE A 149 9.88 -0.34 -7.97
CA PHE A 149 10.92 -0.26 -6.98
C PHE A 149 12.23 -0.85 -7.51
N THR A 150 13.30 -0.14 -7.21
CA THR A 150 14.67 -0.47 -7.62
C THR A 150 15.40 -1.25 -6.54
N VAL A 151 16.58 -1.76 -6.87
CA VAL A 151 17.49 -2.40 -5.91
C VAL A 151 17.82 -1.46 -4.75
N GLU A 152 18.08 -0.17 -5.02
CA GLU A 152 18.33 0.85 -3.99
C GLU A 152 17.15 0.98 -3.00
N LYS A 153 15.91 1.00 -3.50
CA LYS A 153 14.73 1.07 -2.61
C LYS A 153 14.59 -0.17 -1.72
N VAL A 154 14.92 -1.36 -2.23
CA VAL A 154 14.94 -2.59 -1.41
C VAL A 154 16.06 -2.51 -0.36
N ALA A 155 17.23 -1.99 -0.72
CA ALA A 155 18.34 -1.77 0.20
C ALA A 155 18.00 -0.76 1.31
N VAL A 156 17.30 0.33 0.99
CA VAL A 156 16.79 1.30 1.99
C VAL A 156 15.91 0.60 3.04
N ASN A 157 14.93 -0.19 2.60
CA ASN A 157 14.06 -0.94 3.52
C ASN A 157 14.85 -1.98 4.34
N ALA A 158 15.84 -2.63 3.72
CA ALA A 158 16.72 -3.58 4.40
C ALA A 158 17.53 -2.89 5.52
N VAL A 159 18.11 -1.71 5.25
CA VAL A 159 18.81 -0.91 6.25
C VAL A 159 17.87 -0.52 7.36
N MET A 160 16.69 0.03 7.04
CA MET A 160 15.70 0.44 8.04
C MET A 160 15.29 -0.69 8.99
N ALA A 161 15.15 -1.91 8.46
CA ALA A 161 14.86 -3.10 9.25
C ALA A 161 16.04 -3.60 10.10
N GLY A 162 17.25 -3.10 9.88
CA GLY A 162 18.49 -3.55 10.53
C GLY A 162 19.09 -4.82 9.90
N ALA A 163 18.73 -5.16 8.66
CA ALA A 163 19.29 -6.31 7.96
C ALA A 163 20.80 -6.13 7.70
N ARG A 164 21.50 -7.26 7.51
CA ARG A 164 22.90 -7.24 7.06
C ARG A 164 22.98 -7.35 5.52
N PRO A 165 24.06 -6.86 4.88
CA PRO A 165 24.23 -6.95 3.43
C PRO A 165 24.08 -8.38 2.88
N GLU A 166 24.57 -9.39 3.61
CA GLU A 166 24.45 -10.80 3.18
C GLU A 166 22.99 -11.28 3.05
N TYR A 167 22.01 -10.57 3.61
CA TYR A 167 20.59 -10.91 3.53
C TYR A 167 19.91 -10.30 2.30
N LEU A 168 20.52 -9.28 1.69
CA LEU A 168 19.95 -8.53 0.57
C LEU A 168 19.54 -9.43 -0.60
N PRO A 169 20.30 -10.47 -1.01
CA PRO A 169 19.86 -11.37 -2.08
C PRO A 169 18.52 -12.04 -1.82
N VAL A 170 18.22 -12.40 -0.57
CA VAL A 170 16.92 -12.98 -0.19
C VAL A 170 15.81 -11.93 -0.30
N LEU A 171 16.07 -10.70 0.15
CA LEU A 171 15.11 -9.59 0.04
C LEU A 171 14.83 -9.21 -1.41
N LEU A 172 15.84 -9.18 -2.27
CA LEU A 172 15.68 -8.95 -3.70
C LEU A 172 14.85 -10.07 -4.34
N ALA A 173 15.08 -11.34 -3.98
CA ALA A 173 14.28 -12.45 -4.47
C ALA A 173 12.80 -12.35 -4.02
N LEU A 174 12.55 -11.97 -2.77
CA LEU A 174 11.20 -11.74 -2.26
C LEU A 174 10.52 -10.57 -2.97
N ALA A 175 11.24 -9.46 -3.17
CA ALA A 175 10.73 -8.29 -3.85
C ALA A 175 10.43 -8.59 -5.33
N ALA A 176 11.30 -9.33 -6.02
CA ALA A 176 11.11 -9.76 -7.40
C ALA A 176 9.90 -10.69 -7.60
N SER A 177 9.43 -11.36 -6.54
CA SER A 177 8.20 -12.16 -6.60
C SER A 177 6.94 -11.34 -6.87
N GLY A 178 6.97 -10.03 -6.58
CA GLY A 178 5.80 -9.15 -6.67
C GLY A 178 4.70 -9.46 -5.65
N VAL A 179 5.00 -10.27 -4.63
CA VAL A 179 4.08 -10.60 -3.54
C VAL A 179 4.39 -9.73 -2.33
N SER A 180 3.42 -8.93 -1.91
CA SER A 180 3.49 -8.18 -0.65
C SER A 180 3.15 -9.07 0.53
N ALA A 181 3.90 -8.92 1.62
CA ALA A 181 3.56 -9.52 2.91
C ALA A 181 2.39 -8.81 3.62
N ARG A 182 1.98 -7.62 3.14
CA ARG A 182 0.81 -6.87 3.62
C ARG A 182 -0.36 -6.99 2.64
N GLY A 183 -1.25 -7.94 2.93
CA GLY A 183 -2.51 -8.08 2.18
C GLY A 183 -3.59 -7.12 2.69
N SER A 184 -4.48 -6.68 1.78
CA SER A 184 -5.71 -5.99 2.17
C SER A 184 -6.74 -7.00 2.68
N THR A 185 -7.03 -7.00 3.97
CA THR A 185 -7.95 -7.94 4.64
C THR A 185 -8.72 -7.23 5.75
N THR A 186 -9.98 -7.61 5.98
CA THR A 186 -10.81 -7.16 7.11
C THR A 186 -10.58 -7.98 8.39
N SER A 187 -9.61 -8.90 8.37
CA SER A 187 -9.21 -9.77 9.48
C SER A 187 -7.69 -9.79 9.61
N SER A 188 -7.16 -10.32 10.71
CA SER A 188 -5.72 -10.49 10.90
C SER A 188 -5.15 -11.54 9.93
N ALA A 189 -4.10 -11.18 9.20
CA ALA A 189 -3.34 -12.08 8.34
C ALA A 189 -1.85 -11.91 8.60
N ALA A 190 -1.09 -12.97 8.32
CA ALA A 190 0.37 -12.94 8.31
C ALA A 190 0.87 -13.63 7.04
N ALA A 191 1.95 -13.13 6.46
CA ALA A 191 2.62 -13.75 5.33
C ALA A 191 3.81 -14.58 5.81
N MET A 192 4.06 -15.69 5.12
CA MET A 192 5.21 -16.55 5.38
C MET A 192 6.03 -16.70 4.10
N ALA A 193 7.31 -16.38 4.19
CA ALA A 193 8.30 -16.70 3.16
C ALA A 193 8.98 -18.03 3.48
N VAL A 194 9.11 -18.90 2.48
CA VAL A 194 9.86 -20.17 2.61
C VAL A 194 11.15 -20.05 1.80
N VAL A 195 12.28 -20.06 2.50
CA VAL A 195 13.61 -19.98 1.86
C VAL A 195 14.21 -21.38 1.75
N ASN A 196 14.44 -21.82 0.52
CA ASN A 196 15.11 -23.09 0.23
C ASN A 196 16.43 -22.85 -0.50
N GLY A 197 17.45 -23.65 -0.17
CA GLY A 197 18.78 -23.56 -0.77
C GLY A 197 19.91 -23.22 0.21
N PRO A 198 21.19 -23.27 -0.23
CA PRO A 198 22.37 -23.10 0.63
C PRO A 198 22.38 -21.80 1.44
N ILE A 199 21.84 -20.72 0.87
CA ILE A 199 21.80 -19.38 1.47
C ILE A 199 21.21 -19.37 2.88
N ARG A 200 20.22 -20.23 3.18
CA ARG A 200 19.63 -20.34 4.53
C ARG A 200 20.67 -20.73 5.61
N LYS A 201 21.70 -21.49 5.23
CA LYS A 201 22.81 -21.88 6.11
C LYS A 201 23.88 -20.79 6.14
N GLU A 202 24.20 -20.21 4.98
CA GLU A 202 25.23 -19.16 4.84
C GLU A 202 24.90 -17.92 5.68
N ILE A 203 23.63 -17.49 5.67
CA ILE A 203 23.19 -16.32 6.45
C ILE A 203 22.72 -16.69 7.86
N GLY A 204 22.77 -17.99 8.22
CA GLY A 204 22.40 -18.50 9.53
C GLY A 204 20.91 -18.37 9.85
N MET A 205 20.02 -18.56 8.88
CA MET A 205 18.57 -18.57 9.14
C MET A 205 18.19 -19.71 10.07
N ASN A 206 17.18 -19.47 10.91
CA ASN A 206 16.56 -20.53 11.68
C ASN A 206 15.51 -21.28 10.83
N TRP A 207 15.61 -22.60 10.78
CA TRP A 207 14.74 -23.47 9.96
C TRP A 207 14.32 -24.76 10.68
N GLY A 208 14.77 -24.97 11.93
CA GLY A 208 14.53 -26.19 12.69
C GLY A 208 13.44 -26.03 13.76
N THR A 209 13.65 -26.67 14.91
CA THR A 209 12.76 -26.50 16.08
C THR A 209 12.70 -25.03 16.48
N GLY A 210 11.50 -24.47 16.51
CA GLY A 210 11.30 -23.05 16.81
C GLY A 210 11.68 -22.13 15.65
N ALA A 211 11.54 -22.55 14.39
CA ALA A 211 11.85 -21.73 13.20
C ALA A 211 11.17 -20.34 13.20
N MET A 212 9.96 -20.26 13.78
CA MET A 212 9.19 -19.02 13.95
C MET A 212 9.40 -18.35 15.33
N GLY A 213 10.36 -18.86 16.10
CA GLY A 213 10.70 -18.36 17.42
C GLY A 213 11.52 -17.06 17.35
N PRO A 214 11.56 -16.29 18.45
CA PRO A 214 12.46 -15.17 18.58
C PRO A 214 13.94 -15.61 18.52
N TYR A 215 14.86 -14.64 18.46
CA TYR A 215 16.33 -14.81 18.58
C TYR A 215 17.13 -15.17 17.31
N ASN A 216 16.53 -15.12 16.12
CA ASN A 216 17.30 -15.19 14.87
C ASN A 216 17.26 -13.86 14.12
N HIS A 217 18.43 -13.22 13.99
CA HIS A 217 18.56 -11.90 13.37
C HIS A 217 18.17 -11.91 11.88
N ALA A 218 18.56 -12.94 11.11
CA ALA A 218 18.20 -13.06 9.70
C ALA A 218 16.68 -13.19 9.53
N ASN A 219 16.04 -14.13 10.24
CA ASN A 219 14.60 -14.32 10.17
C ASN A 219 13.82 -13.06 10.55
N ALA A 220 14.24 -12.37 11.63
CA ALA A 220 13.56 -11.17 12.12
C ALA A 220 13.68 -9.99 11.15
N THR A 221 14.88 -9.69 10.68
CA THR A 221 15.14 -8.52 9.82
C THR A 221 14.66 -8.74 8.39
N ILE A 222 14.77 -9.96 7.84
CA ILE A 222 14.21 -10.29 6.51
C ILE A 222 12.68 -10.19 6.54
N GLY A 223 12.04 -10.77 7.56
CA GLY A 223 10.58 -10.68 7.71
C GLY A 223 10.09 -9.24 7.86
N ARG A 224 10.80 -8.43 8.65
CA ARG A 224 10.50 -7.00 8.83
C ARG A 224 10.68 -6.19 7.54
N ALA A 225 11.77 -6.39 6.81
CA ALA A 225 12.05 -5.65 5.57
C ALA A 225 11.12 -6.03 4.40
N TRP A 226 10.62 -7.26 4.37
CA TRP A 226 9.67 -7.72 3.34
C TRP A 226 8.22 -7.25 3.60
N GLY A 227 7.86 -7.05 4.87
CA GLY A 227 6.56 -6.49 5.31
C GLY A 227 6.34 -5.09 4.81
#